data_AF-A0A6P1VQL2-F1
#
_entry.id   AF-A0A6P1VQL2-F1
#
_cell.length_a   1.000
_cell.length_b   1.000
_cell.length_c   1.000
_cell.angle_alpha   90.00
_cell.angle_beta   90.00
_cell.angle_gamma   90.00
#
_symmetry.space_group_name_H-M   'P 1'
#
loop_
_entity.id
_entity.type
_entity.pdbx_description
1 polymer ?
#
loop_
_entity_poly.entity_id
_entity_poly.type
_entity_poly.pdbx_seq_one_letter_code
_entity_poly.pdbx_strand_id
1 'polypeptide(L)'
;MTDTRITLPQDDDPLHIQTCRSQHQTWAMTIAQNEQEIDQLLAILSDLLDYQQYKSLRQRAVDYYGDLNHLKSRFQRLKLDMICEGVACNPSERLACREPRIGLYATLAVDSQLRSLMDELGRIKAGCYQFLSVMVTLNLF
;
A
#
# COMPACT_ATOMS: atom_id res chain seq x y z
N MET A 1 47.83 -23.62 6.31
CA MET A 1 46.58 -23.92 5.60
C MET A 1 45.74 -24.79 6.50
N THR A 2 44.77 -24.21 7.19
CA THR A 2 43.64 -24.93 7.79
C THR A 2 42.52 -23.91 7.98
N ASP A 3 41.58 -23.92 7.05
CA ASP A 3 40.36 -23.12 7.05
C ASP A 3 39.41 -23.67 8.13
N THR A 4 39.26 -22.95 9.23
CA THR A 4 38.20 -23.22 10.20
C THR A 4 36.93 -22.57 9.67
N ARG A 5 36.14 -23.32 8.90
CA ARG A 5 34.73 -22.96 8.64
C ARG A 5 33.99 -23.01 9.98
N ILE A 6 33.82 -21.84 10.59
CA ILE A 6 32.91 -21.63 11.70
C ILE A 6 31.49 -21.68 11.12
N THR A 7 30.86 -22.84 11.19
CA THR A 7 29.42 -22.99 10.98
C THR A 7 28.73 -22.34 12.17
N LEU A 8 28.17 -21.14 12.00
CA LEU A 8 27.28 -20.53 12.98
C LEU A 8 26.04 -21.43 13.18
N PRO A 9 25.52 -21.59 14.40
CA PRO A 9 24.24 -22.27 14.61
C PRO A 9 23.14 -21.42 13.98
N GLN A 10 22.43 -22.03 13.03
CA GLN A 10 21.24 -21.47 12.41
C GLN A 10 20.05 -21.81 13.32
N ASP A 11 19.88 -21.06 14.40
CA ASP A 11 18.68 -21.12 15.24
C ASP A 11 17.56 -20.34 14.55
N ASP A 12 16.79 -21.03 13.70
CA ASP A 12 15.50 -20.55 13.20
C ASP A 12 14.49 -20.58 14.35
N ASP A 13 14.46 -19.50 15.16
CA ASP A 13 13.50 -19.36 16.27
C ASP A 13 12.05 -19.35 15.72
N PRO A 14 11.22 -20.37 16.03
CA PRO A 14 9.85 -20.46 15.53
C PRO A 14 8.99 -19.24 15.93
N LEU A 15 9.35 -18.53 16.99
CA LEU A 15 8.70 -17.29 17.39
C LEU A 15 8.89 -16.19 16.34
N HIS A 16 10.08 -16.06 15.76
CA HIS A 16 10.38 -15.04 14.73
C HIS A 16 9.64 -15.31 13.42
N ILE A 17 9.53 -16.57 13.02
CA ILE A 17 8.77 -16.97 11.82
C ILE A 17 7.28 -16.64 11.98
N GLN A 18 6.72 -16.90 13.17
CA GLN A 18 5.33 -16.60 13.47
C GLN A 18 5.05 -15.08 13.48
N THR A 19 5.95 -14.29 14.06
CA THR A 19 5.85 -12.82 14.06
C THR A 19 5.97 -12.23 12.65
N CYS A 20 6.88 -12.73 11.82
CA CYS A 20 7.00 -12.31 10.43
C CYS A 20 5.71 -12.60 9.64
N ARG A 21 5.14 -13.80 9.79
CA ARG A 21 3.91 -14.18 9.08
C ARG A 21 2.72 -13.30 9.48
N SER A 22 2.56 -13.02 10.77
CA SER A 22 1.45 -12.18 11.23
C SER A 22 1.60 -10.74 10.73
N GLN A 23 2.81 -10.18 10.74
CA GLN A 23 3.08 -8.84 10.20
C GLN A 23 2.76 -8.73 8.70
N HIS A 24 3.20 -9.72 7.90
CA HIS A 24 2.90 -9.76 6.48
C HIS A 24 1.40 -9.85 6.21
N GLN A 25 0.66 -10.66 6.98
CA GLN A 25 -0.79 -10.73 6.89
C GLN A 25 -1.45 -9.39 7.23
N THR A 26 -0.98 -8.71 8.28
CA THR A 26 -1.46 -7.37 8.65
C THR A 26 -1.24 -6.39 7.51
N TRP A 27 -0.04 -6.31 6.92
CA TRP A 27 0.23 -5.42 5.79
C TRP A 27 -0.65 -5.74 4.58
N ALA A 28 -0.81 -7.02 4.25
CA ALA A 28 -1.63 -7.44 3.12
C ALA A 28 -3.10 -7.00 3.30
N MET A 29 -3.65 -7.18 4.50
CA MET A 29 -4.99 -6.73 4.84
C MET A 29 -5.10 -5.20 4.79
N THR A 30 -4.14 -4.48 5.38
CA THR A 30 -4.13 -3.01 5.38
C THR A 30 -4.06 -2.47 3.95
N ILE A 31 -3.16 -2.99 3.11
CA ILE A 31 -3.05 -2.56 1.71
C ILE A 31 -4.37 -2.84 0.98
N ALA A 32 -4.96 -4.03 1.11
CA ALA A 32 -6.23 -4.36 0.45
C ALA A 32 -7.38 -3.42 0.87
N GLN A 33 -7.46 -3.06 2.15
CA GLN A 33 -8.45 -2.10 2.65
C GLN A 33 -8.26 -0.70 2.03
N ASN A 34 -7.02 -0.22 1.96
CA ASN A 34 -6.72 1.08 1.34
C ASN A 34 -6.99 1.07 -0.17
N GLU A 35 -6.66 -0.03 -0.88
CA GLU A 35 -6.99 -0.20 -2.30
C GLU A 35 -8.51 -0.16 -2.54
N GLN A 36 -9.29 -0.83 -1.69
CA GLN A 36 -10.75 -0.82 -1.77
C GLN A 36 -11.33 0.58 -1.53
N GLU A 37 -10.79 1.33 -0.56
CA GLU A 37 -11.21 2.70 -0.28
C GLU A 37 -10.90 3.63 -1.48
N ILE A 38 -9.71 3.49 -2.08
CA ILE A 38 -9.35 4.22 -3.29
C ILE A 38 -10.33 3.90 -4.43
N ASP A 39 -10.70 2.62 -4.61
CA ASP A 39 -11.64 2.22 -5.66
C ASP A 39 -13.03 2.82 -5.49
N GLN A 40 -13.51 2.94 -4.25
CA GLN A 40 -14.77 3.61 -3.97
C GLN A 40 -14.72 5.11 -4.34
N LEU A 41 -13.62 5.80 -3.98
CA LEU A 41 -13.45 7.21 -4.33
C LEU A 41 -13.32 7.41 -5.85
N LEU A 42 -12.59 6.53 -6.54
CA LEU A 42 -12.46 6.55 -8.00
C LEU A 42 -13.81 6.35 -8.69
N ALA A 43 -14.67 5.46 -8.18
CA ALA A 43 -16.01 5.25 -8.72
C ALA A 43 -16.85 6.54 -8.60
N ILE A 44 -16.88 7.15 -7.42
CA ILE A 44 -17.62 8.41 -7.17
C ILE A 44 -17.12 9.53 -8.10
N LEU A 45 -15.80 9.67 -8.24
CA LEU A 45 -15.21 10.68 -9.11
C LEU A 45 -15.49 10.39 -10.60
N SER A 46 -15.52 9.12 -11.00
CA SER A 46 -15.88 8.73 -12.37
C SER A 46 -17.30 9.16 -12.70
N ASP A 47 -18.25 8.86 -11.82
CA ASP A 47 -19.65 9.26 -11.99
C ASP A 47 -19.77 10.77 -12.16
N LEU A 48 -19.00 11.54 -11.37
CA LEU A 48 -18.95 13.00 -11.45
C LEU A 48 -18.35 13.54 -12.75
N LEU A 49 -17.34 12.86 -13.30
CA LEU A 49 -16.70 13.27 -14.55
C LEU A 49 -17.60 13.06 -15.77
N ASP A 50 -18.55 12.12 -15.67
CA ASP A 50 -19.56 11.86 -16.70
C ASP A 50 -20.64 12.96 -16.74
N TYR A 51 -20.89 13.65 -15.61
CA TYR A 51 -21.77 14.82 -15.58
C TYR A 51 -21.14 16.04 -16.27
N GLN A 52 -21.53 16.27 -17.53
CA GLN A 52 -20.95 17.33 -18.38
C GLN A 52 -21.27 18.78 -17.95
N GLN A 53 -22.15 18.98 -16.96
CA GLN A 53 -22.63 20.32 -16.59
C GLN A 53 -21.59 21.16 -15.81
N TYR A 54 -20.54 20.55 -15.25
CA TYR A 54 -19.65 21.22 -14.30
C TYR A 54 -18.19 21.34 -14.78
N LYS A 55 -17.98 22.04 -15.90
CA LYS A 55 -16.63 22.24 -16.49
C LYS A 55 -15.59 22.80 -15.51
N SER A 56 -15.98 23.68 -14.59
CA SER A 56 -15.08 24.27 -13.58
C SER A 56 -14.68 23.28 -12.47
N LEU A 57 -15.54 22.30 -12.16
CA LEU A 57 -15.32 21.29 -11.12
C LEU A 57 -14.68 20.02 -11.70
N ARG A 58 -14.86 19.80 -13.02
CA ARG A 58 -14.27 18.69 -13.76
C ARG A 58 -12.76 18.63 -13.61
N GLN A 59 -12.05 19.76 -13.72
CA GLN A 59 -10.58 19.74 -13.60
C GLN A 59 -10.14 19.22 -12.23
N ARG A 60 -10.76 19.71 -11.16
CA ARG A 60 -10.45 19.25 -9.80
C ARG A 60 -10.79 17.78 -9.57
N ALA A 61 -11.89 17.30 -10.15
CA ALA A 61 -12.24 15.87 -10.12
C ALA A 61 -11.22 15.02 -10.90
N VAL A 62 -10.74 15.49 -12.06
CA VAL A 62 -9.66 14.83 -12.83
C VAL A 62 -8.38 14.76 -12.02
N ASP A 63 -8.01 15.85 -11.34
CA ASP A 63 -6.79 15.90 -10.52
C ASP A 63 -6.84 14.86 -9.40
N TYR A 64 -7.94 14.82 -8.64
CA TYR A 64 -8.13 13.80 -7.59
C TYR A 64 -8.18 12.37 -8.14
N TYR A 65 -8.81 12.16 -9.29
CA TYR A 65 -8.86 10.85 -9.95
C TYR A 65 -7.46 10.38 -10.37
N GLY A 66 -6.62 11.30 -10.88
CA GLY A 66 -5.22 11.04 -11.21
C GLY A 66 -4.39 10.69 -9.98
N ASP A 67 -4.50 11.51 -8.93
CA ASP A 67 -3.77 11.31 -7.66
C ASP A 67 -4.11 9.96 -7.02
N LEU A 68 -5.40 9.59 -6.99
CA LEU A 68 -5.86 8.32 -6.45
C LEU A 68 -5.35 7.13 -7.26
N ASN A 69 -5.35 7.20 -8.59
CA ASN A 69 -4.78 6.13 -9.44
C ASN A 69 -3.27 5.97 -9.25
N HIS A 70 -2.55 7.09 -9.15
CA HIS A 70 -1.12 7.07 -8.88
C HIS A 70 -0.83 6.43 -7.50
N LEU A 71 -1.61 6.80 -6.49
CA LEU A 71 -1.50 6.24 -5.15
C LEU A 71 -1.84 4.74 -5.13
N LYS A 72 -2.91 4.31 -5.82
CA LYS A 72 -3.26 2.89 -5.97
C LYS A 72 -2.12 2.10 -6.59
N SER A 73 -1.50 2.62 -7.64
CA SER A 73 -0.34 1.99 -8.30
C SER A 73 0.85 1.82 -7.35
N ARG A 74 1.04 2.76 -6.41
CA ARG A 74 2.09 2.67 -5.39
C ARG A 74 1.77 1.65 -4.30
N PHE A 75 0.52 1.53 -3.88
CA PHE A 75 0.08 0.44 -3.00
C PHE A 75 0.27 -0.95 -3.65
N GLN A 76 -0.14 -1.09 -4.92
CA GLN A 76 0.07 -2.32 -5.69
C GLN A 76 1.54 -2.66 -5.84
N ARG A 77 2.39 -1.65 -6.10
CA ARG A 77 3.84 -1.85 -6.17
C ARG A 77 4.42 -2.29 -4.82
N LEU A 78 4.00 -1.65 -3.72
CA LEU A 78 4.41 -2.04 -2.36
C LEU A 78 4.01 -3.49 -2.07
N LYS A 79 2.79 -3.89 -2.45
CA LYS A 79 2.31 -5.26 -2.33
C LYS A 79 3.17 -6.24 -3.13
N LEU A 80 3.47 -5.95 -4.40
CA LEU A 80 4.26 -6.82 -5.27
C LEU A 80 5.74 -6.90 -4.85
N ASP A 81 6.34 -5.79 -4.42
CA ASP A 81 7.76 -5.73 -4.09
C ASP A 81 8.05 -6.34 -2.71
N MET A 82 7.10 -6.31 -1.77
CA MET A 82 7.36 -6.62 -0.35
C MET A 82 6.49 -7.72 0.26
N ILE A 83 5.28 -7.97 -0.26
CA ILE A 83 4.37 -8.99 0.29
C ILE A 83 4.50 -10.25 -0.55
N CYS A 84 5.38 -11.16 -0.13
CA CYS A 84 5.50 -12.46 -0.76
C CYS A 84 4.19 -13.25 -0.57
N GLU A 85 3.63 -13.78 -1.65
CA GLU A 85 2.52 -14.74 -1.59
C GLU A 85 2.96 -16.11 -0.99
N GLY A 86 4.27 -16.31 -0.80
CA GLY A 86 4.87 -17.53 -0.27
C GLY A 86 5.08 -17.53 1.24
N VAL A 87 4.90 -18.71 1.84
CA VAL A 87 5.01 -19.06 3.27
C VAL A 87 6.42 -18.87 3.85
N ALA A 88 7.39 -18.43 3.05
CA ALA A 88 8.81 -18.40 3.40
C ALA A 88 9.19 -17.13 4.19
N CYS A 89 8.79 -17.08 5.47
CA CYS A 89 9.53 -16.33 6.50
C CYS A 89 10.82 -17.10 6.88
N ASN A 90 11.53 -17.63 5.89
CA ASN A 90 12.68 -18.51 6.06
C ASN A 90 13.92 -17.75 5.56
N PRO A 91 14.92 -17.45 6.41
CA PRO A 91 16.10 -16.66 6.00
C PRO A 91 16.96 -17.35 4.94
N SER A 92 16.74 -18.65 4.72
CA SER A 92 17.55 -19.54 3.89
C SER A 92 17.13 -19.61 2.41
N GLU A 93 15.89 -19.27 2.08
CA GLU A 93 15.35 -19.44 0.72
C GLU A 93 15.20 -18.10 0.02
N ARG A 94 16.22 -17.74 -0.76
CA ARG A 94 16.26 -16.56 -1.64
C ARG A 94 15.38 -16.73 -2.89
N LEU A 95 14.11 -17.10 -2.72
CA LEU A 95 13.19 -17.28 -3.84
C LEU A 95 12.08 -16.22 -3.83
N ALA A 96 12.20 -15.32 -4.80
CA ALA A 96 11.13 -14.60 -5.49
C ALA A 96 10.31 -13.51 -4.77
N CYS A 97 10.70 -13.05 -3.58
CA CYS A 97 10.55 -11.62 -3.28
C CYS A 97 11.80 -10.94 -3.82
N ARG A 98 11.67 -9.82 -4.52
CA ARG A 98 12.78 -9.13 -5.19
C ARG A 98 13.79 -8.67 -4.13
N GLU A 99 14.73 -9.56 -3.78
CA GLU A 99 15.72 -9.44 -2.70
C GLU A 99 15.23 -8.70 -1.44
N PRO A 100 14.64 -9.41 -0.45
CA PRO A 100 14.42 -8.79 0.85
C PRO A 100 15.79 -8.51 1.47
N ARG A 101 16.26 -7.26 1.39
CA ARG A 101 17.43 -6.81 2.11
C ARG A 101 17.12 -6.86 3.61
N ILE A 102 17.34 -8.04 4.19
CA ILE A 102 17.67 -8.27 5.60
C ILE A 102 16.51 -8.01 6.57
N GLY A 103 15.69 -9.06 6.77
CA GLY A 103 15.00 -9.58 7.97
C GLY A 103 14.40 -8.72 9.10
N LEU A 104 14.83 -7.48 9.31
CA LEU A 104 14.35 -6.57 10.36
C LEU A 104 14.35 -5.12 9.91
N TYR A 105 15.31 -4.73 9.05
CA TYR A 105 15.31 -3.41 8.42
C TYR A 105 14.25 -3.30 7.32
N ALA A 106 13.88 -4.43 6.70
CA ALA A 106 12.81 -4.50 5.71
C ALA A 106 11.43 -4.23 6.32
N THR A 107 11.14 -4.72 7.54
CA THR A 107 9.82 -4.53 8.17
C THR A 107 9.59 -3.07 8.56
N LEU A 108 10.58 -2.44 9.18
CA LEU A 108 10.60 -1.00 9.46
C LEU A 108 10.47 -0.16 8.18
N ALA A 109 11.13 -0.57 7.09
CA ALA A 109 11.01 0.09 5.80
C ALA A 109 9.60 -0.03 5.23
N VAL A 110 8.99 -1.22 5.27
CA VAL A 110 7.61 -1.46 4.81
C VAL A 110 6.62 -0.67 5.65
N ASP A 111 6.72 -0.70 6.98
CA ASP A 111 5.87 0.08 7.88
C ASP A 111 5.98 1.58 7.60
N SER A 112 7.20 2.08 7.38
CA SER A 112 7.41 3.50 7.06
C SER A 112 6.82 3.90 5.71
N GLN A 113 6.96 3.05 4.70
CA GLN A 113 6.39 3.28 3.36
C GLN A 113 4.87 3.20 3.41
N LEU A 114 4.32 2.18 4.07
CA LEU A 114 2.87 2.01 4.25
C LEU A 114 2.27 3.20 4.98
N ARG A 115 2.90 3.65 6.07
CA ARG A 115 2.46 4.83 6.82
C ARG A 115 2.49 6.09 5.94
N SER A 116 3.55 6.30 5.18
CA SER A 116 3.63 7.44 4.25
C SER A 116 2.52 7.42 3.20
N LEU A 117 2.18 6.23 2.65
CA LEU A 117 1.09 6.09 1.69
C LEU A 117 -0.28 6.32 2.34
N MET A 118 -0.47 5.85 3.58
CA MET A 118 -1.70 6.09 4.35
C MET A 118 -1.89 7.58 4.69
N ASP A 119 -0.81 8.27 5.06
CA ASP A 119 -0.86 9.72 5.32
C ASP A 119 -1.22 10.50 4.04
N GLU A 120 -0.67 10.07 2.90
CA GLU A 120 -1.00 10.62 1.59
C GLU A 120 -2.47 10.35 1.20
N LEU A 121 -2.95 9.12 1.41
CA LEU A 121 -4.37 8.78 1.24
C LEU A 121 -5.25 9.66 2.13
N GLY A 122 -4.89 9.83 3.40
CA GLY A 122 -5.64 10.64 4.35
C GLY A 122 -5.80 12.08 3.87
N ARG A 123 -4.74 12.69 3.34
CA ARG A 123 -4.78 14.04 2.76
C ARG A 123 -5.66 14.13 1.52
N ILE A 124 -5.47 13.21 0.56
CA ILE A 124 -6.26 13.18 -0.68
C ILE A 124 -7.74 12.96 -0.35
N LYS A 125 -8.04 12.02 0.56
CA LYS A 125 -9.40 11.68 0.98
C LYS A 125 -10.11 12.85 1.66
N ALA A 126 -9.43 13.55 2.56
CA ALA A 126 -9.97 14.77 3.18
C ALA A 126 -10.31 15.83 2.11
N GLY A 127 -9.42 16.03 1.13
CA GLY A 127 -9.65 16.93 0.00
C GLY A 127 -10.83 16.50 -0.89
N CYS A 128 -10.91 15.21 -1.24
CA CYS A 128 -12.02 14.62 -1.99
C CYS A 128 -13.35 14.83 -1.27
N TYR A 129 -13.45 14.48 0.02
CA TYR A 129 -14.71 14.64 0.75
C TYR A 129 -15.13 16.10 0.92
N GLN A 130 -14.17 17.01 1.14
CA GLN A 130 -14.48 18.44 1.16
C GLN A 130 -15.02 18.91 -0.19
N PHE A 131 -14.41 18.46 -1.29
CA PHE A 131 -14.89 18.76 -2.64
C PHE A 131 -16.28 18.19 -2.91
N LEU A 132 -16.53 16.92 -2.57
CA LEU A 132 -17.83 16.26 -2.71
C LEU A 132 -18.91 16.96 -1.87
N SER A 133 -18.57 17.37 -0.64
CA SER A 133 -19.49 18.12 0.22
C SER A 133 -19.90 19.45 -0.40
N VAL A 134 -18.97 20.18 -1.04
CA VAL A 134 -19.30 21.40 -1.79
C VAL A 134 -20.24 21.11 -2.95
N MET A 135 -20.01 20.02 -3.68
CA MET A 135 -20.88 19.63 -4.82
C MET A 135 -22.31 19.29 -4.37
N VAL A 136 -22.45 18.54 -3.28
CA VAL A 136 -23.76 18.25 -2.67
C VAL A 136 -24.43 19.53 -2.19
N THR A 137 -23.69 20.42 -1.52
CA THR A 137 -24.21 21.72 -1.04
C THR A 137 -24.72 22.60 -2.18
N LEU A 138 -24.07 22.51 -3.34
CA LEU A 138 -24.46 23.24 -4.54
C LEU A 138 -25.62 22.55 -5.32
N ASN A 139 -26.17 21.43 -4.83
CA ASN A 139 -27.15 20.57 -5.52
C ASN A 139 -26.68 20.15 -6.92
N LEU A 140 -25.38 19.85 -7.06
CA LEU A 140 -24.78 19.43 -8.33
C LEU A 140 -24.72 17.90 -8.47
N PHE A 141 -25.36 17.19 -7.54
CA PHE A 141 -25.41 15.73 -7.43
C PHE A 141 -26.84 15.23 -7.68
#